data_AF-A0A7X6TQP5-F1
#
_entry.id   AF-A0A7X6TQP5-F1
#
_cell.length_a   1.000
_cell.length_b   1.000
_cell.length_c   1.000
_cell.angle_alpha   90.00
_cell.angle_beta   90.00
_cell.angle_gamma   90.00
#
_symmetry.space_group_name_H-M   'P 1'
#
loop_
_entity.id
_entity.type
_entity.pdbx_description
1 polymer ?
#
loop_
_entity_poly.entity_id
_entity_poly.type
_entity_poly.pdbx_seq_one_letter_code
_entity_poly.pdbx_strand_id
1 'polypeptide(L)' 'MIKEEYYTSVVRIKGSDQHNMVPVKSDHPMDPSYFIPISKVLSRIYVGVPLMRGDIICSNILNTGVNIVVTKAVES' A
#
# COMPACT_ATOMS: atom_id res chain seq x y z
N MET A 1 6.81 15.14 -20.80
CA MET A 1 7.06 15.07 -19.35
C MET A 1 6.16 13.99 -18.79
N ILE A 2 6.70 13.00 -18.07
CA ILE A 2 5.88 12.03 -17.35
C ILE A 2 5.40 12.74 -16.09
N LYS A 3 4.09 12.76 -15.87
CA LYS A 3 3.48 13.41 -14.71
C LYS A 3 3.50 12.41 -13.56
N GLU A 4 4.17 12.76 -12.47
CA GLU A 4 4.16 11.96 -11.26
C GLU A 4 2.80 12.05 -10.55
N GLU A 5 2.30 10.91 -10.09
CA GLU A 5 1.02 10.82 -9.40
C GLU A 5 1.14 9.92 -8.18
N TYR A 6 0.28 10.14 -7.18
CA TYR A 6 0.23 9.28 -6.01
C TYR A 6 -0.36 7.93 -6.40
N TYR A 7 0.36 6.86 -6.08
CA TYR A 7 -0.18 5.51 -6.16
C TYR A 7 -1.25 5.33 -5.10
N THR A 8 -2.40 4.79 -5.47
CA THR A 8 -3.47 4.41 -4.53
C THR A 8 -3.98 3.03 -4.90
N SER A 9 -4.21 2.20 -3.88
CA SER A 9 -4.65 0.82 -4.08
C SER A 9 -5.24 0.25 -2.79
N VAL A 10 -5.49 -1.06 -2.80
CA VAL A 10 -5.91 -1.84 -1.63
C VAL A 10 -4.96 -3.03 -1.46
N VAL A 11 -4.72 -3.42 -0.21
CA VAL A 11 -3.98 -4.64 0.13
C VAL A 11 -4.85 -5.56 0.97
N ARG A 12 -4.64 -6.87 0.86
CA ARG A 12 -5.36 -7.85 1.68
C ARG A 12 -4.80 -7.84 3.10
N ILE A 13 -5.68 -8.02 4.07
CA ILE A 13 -5.30 -8.12 5.48
C ILE A 13 -5.74 -9.46 6.07
N LYS A 14 -5.11 -9.86 7.18
CA LYS A 14 -5.46 -11.05 7.96
C LYS A 14 -5.59 -10.68 9.43
N GLY A 15 -6.54 -11.34 10.11
CA GLY A 15 -6.76 -11.20 11.55
C GLY A 15 -7.80 -10.17 11.94
N SER A 16 -8.61 -9.66 11.00
CA SER A 16 -9.78 -8.83 11.28
C SER A 16 -11.05 -9.56 10.87
N ASP A 17 -12.06 -9.55 11.74
CA ASP A 17 -13.36 -10.18 11.46
C ASP A 17 -14.25 -9.31 10.56
N GLN A 18 -13.97 -8.01 10.47
CA GLN A 18 -14.81 -7.05 9.76
C GLN A 18 -14.25 -6.64 8.39
N HIS A 19 -12.93 -6.73 8.21
CA HIS A 19 -12.25 -6.18 7.05
C HIS A 19 -11.33 -7.22 6.39
N ASN A 20 -11.50 -7.41 5.08
CA ASN A 20 -10.63 -8.29 4.29
C ASN A 20 -9.51 -7.54 3.55
N MET A 21 -9.63 -6.21 3.45
CA MET A 21 -8.68 -5.35 2.75
C MET A 21 -8.59 -3.99 3.43
N VAL A 22 -7.47 -3.29 3.22
CA VAL A 22 -7.25 -1.92 3.71
C VAL A 22 -6.73 -1.03 2.56
N PRO A 23 -7.20 0.21 2.44
CA PRO A 23 -6.68 1.16 1.45
C PRO A 23 -5.25 1.60 1.80
N VAL A 24 -4.44 1.73 0.76
CA VAL A 24 -3.03 2.13 0.85
C VAL A 24 -2.72 3.18 -0.22
N LYS A 25 -1.68 3.97 0.04
CA LYS A 25 -1.15 4.92 -0.93
C LYS A 25 0.37 4.97 -0.91
N SER A 26 1.00 5.54 -1.93
CA SER A 26 2.38 5.97 -1.83
C SER A 26 2.52 7.17 -0.90
N ASP A 27 3.66 7.27 -0.22
CA ASP A 27 4.00 8.44 0.60
C ASP A 27 4.39 9.66 -0.24
N HIS A 28 4.90 9.45 -1.47
CA HIS A 28 5.26 10.48 -2.45
C HIS A 28 4.65 10.20 -3.84
N PRO A 29 4.53 11.22 -4.73
CA PRO A 29 4.23 11.00 -6.14
C PRO A 29 5.29 10.12 -6.80
N MET A 30 4.88 9.32 -7.78
CA MET A 30 5.81 8.47 -8.52
C MET A 30 5.36 8.30 -9.97
N ASP A 31 6.26 7.75 -10.81
CA ASP A 31 5.95 7.42 -12.19
C ASP A 31 4.81 6.36 -12.27
N PRO A 32 3.68 6.65 -12.92
CA PRO A 32 2.57 5.70 -13.10
C PRO A 32 2.96 4.38 -13.77
N SER A 33 4.11 4.32 -14.46
CA SER A 33 4.65 3.08 -15.04
C SER A 33 4.86 1.97 -14.00
N TYR A 34 5.10 2.34 -12.73
CA TYR A 34 5.27 1.39 -11.62
C TYR A 34 3.96 0.88 -11.03
N PHE A 35 2.80 1.48 -11.35
CA PHE A 35 1.55 1.14 -10.68
C PHE A 35 1.14 -0.32 -10.88
N ILE A 36 1.30 -0.85 -12.10
CA ILE A 36 1.01 -2.26 -12.41
C ILE A 36 2.02 -3.19 -11.69
N PRO A 37 3.35 -2.98 -11.79
CA PRO A 37 4.33 -3.72 -11.00
C PRO A 37 4.04 -3.74 -9.49
N ILE A 38 3.75 -2.59 -8.88
CA ILE A 38 3.45 -2.48 -7.44
C ILE A 38 2.19 -3.28 -7.12
N SER A 39 1.14 -3.13 -7.92
CA SER A 39 -0.12 -3.88 -7.70
C SER A 39 0.10 -5.38 -7.75
N LYS A 40 0.99 -5.89 -8.62
CA LYS A 40 1.36 -7.31 -8.65
C LYS A 40 2.07 -7.75 -7.37
N VAL A 41 2.96 -6.92 -6.82
CA VAL A 41 3.62 -7.21 -5.53
C VAL A 41 2.59 -7.23 -4.40
N LEU A 42 1.77 -6.19 -4.29
CA LEU A 42 0.74 -6.07 -3.25
C LEU A 42 -0.30 -7.20 -3.32
N SER A 43 -0.58 -7.72 -4.52
CA SER A 43 -1.52 -8.84 -4.71
C SER A 43 -1.07 -10.15 -4.08
N ARG A 44 0.21 -10.27 -3.70
CA ARG A 44 0.82 -11.50 -3.13
C ARG A 44 1.01 -11.45 -1.63
N ILE A 45 0.87 -10.27 -1.02
CA ILE A 45 1.10 -10.07 0.40
C ILE A 45 -0.21 -10.00 1.17
N TYR A 46 -0.15 -10.38 2.44
CA TYR A 46 -1.21 -10.16 3.43
C TYR A 46 -0.61 -9.40 4.60
N VAL A 47 -1.29 -8.36 5.06
CA VAL A 47 -0.85 -7.55 6.19
C VAL A 47 -1.62 -7.97 7.44
N GLY A 48 -0.93 -8.19 8.55
CA GLY A 48 -1.56 -8.47 9.84
C GLY A 48 -2.14 -7.19 10.48
N VAL A 49 -3.22 -7.33 11.23
CA VAL A 49 -3.78 -6.27 12.09
C VAL A 49 -3.25 -6.39 13.53
N PRO A 50 -3.29 -5.34 14.36
CA PRO A 50 -3.85 -4.01 14.11
C PRO A 50 -3.01 -3.17 13.14
N LEU A 51 -3.67 -2.27 12.40
CA LEU A 51 -3.04 -1.31 11.52
C LEU A 51 -3.49 0.11 11.86
N MET A 52 -2.55 1.04 11.91
CA MET A 52 -2.80 2.46 12.11
C MET A 52 -2.62 3.24 10.81
N ARG A 53 -3.25 4.42 10.76
CA ARG A 53 -3.06 5.33 9.63
C ARG A 53 -1.62 5.84 9.63
N GLY A 54 -0.95 5.67 8.49
CA GLY A 54 0.45 6.04 8.31
C GLY A 54 1.43 4.86 8.42
N ASP A 55 0.96 3.68 8.85
CA ASP A 55 1.83 2.50 8.92
C ASP A 55 2.40 2.15 7.55
N ILE A 56 3.71 1.94 7.50
CA ILE A 56 4.44 1.53 6.30
C ILE A 56 4.35 0.00 6.18
N ILE A 57 3.65 -0.48 5.15
CA ILE A 57 3.52 -1.92 4.90
C ILE A 57 4.57 -2.45 3.92
N CYS A 58 5.16 -1.56 3.13
CA CYS A 58 6.27 -1.89 2.25
C CYS A 58 7.16 -0.67 2.08
N SER A 59 8.39 -0.77 2.58
CA SER A 59 9.40 0.27 2.47
C SER A 59 10.19 0.13 1.18
N ASN A 60 10.55 1.25 0.54
CA ASN A 60 11.37 1.29 -0.67
C ASN A 60 10.85 0.33 -1.77
N ILE A 61 9.57 0.46 -2.12
CA ILE A 61 8.88 -0.45 -3.04
C ILE A 61 9.59 -0.49 -4.39
N LEU A 62 9.95 -1.68 -4.86
CA LEU A 62 10.70 -1.89 -6.12
C LEU A 62 12.01 -1.08 -6.22
N ASN A 63 12.63 -0.76 -5.08
CA ASN A 63 13.84 0.06 -4.99
C ASN A 63 13.69 1.47 -5.59
N THR A 64 12.49 2.06 -5.50
CA THR A 64 12.17 3.40 -6.03
C THR A 64 12.41 4.53 -5.04
N GLY A 65 12.69 4.23 -3.77
CA GLY A 65 12.76 5.17 -2.66
C GLY A 65 11.40 5.55 -2.06
N VAL A 66 10.30 5.05 -2.64
CA VAL A 66 8.92 5.35 -2.21
C VAL A 66 8.41 4.27 -1.27
N ASN A 67 7.61 4.65 -0.26
CA ASN A 67 6.98 3.71 0.66
C ASN A 67 5.48 3.58 0.38
N ILE A 68 4.91 2.42 0.69
CA ILE A 68 3.47 2.19 0.67
C ILE A 68 2.94 2.26 2.10
N VAL A 69 1.98 3.16 2.32
CA VAL A 69 1.41 3.48 3.64
C VAL A 69 -0.09 3.22 3.69
N VAL A 70 -0.56 2.82 4.87
CA VAL A 70 -1.99 2.59 5.16
C VAL A 70 -2.71 3.91 5.40
N THR A 71 -3.91 4.07 4.84
CA THR A 71 -4.70 5.31 4.99
C THR A 71 -5.89 5.18 5.95
N LYS A 72 -6.25 3.96 6.35
CA LYS A 72 -7.36 3.67 7.27
C LYS A 72 -6.88 2.75 8.38
N ALA A 73 -7.21 3.08 9.63
CA ALA A 73 -6.95 2.19 10.76
C ALA A 73 -7.86 0.95 10.69
N VAL A 74 -7.30 -0.21 11.04
CA VAL A 74 -8.04 -1.47 11.15
C VAL A 74 -7.69 -2.13 12.48
N GLU A 75 -8.72 -2.38 13.27
CA GLU A 75 -8.62 -3.10 14.53
C GLU A 75 -8.68 -4.61 14.26
N SER A 76 -8.09 -5.37 15.18
CA SER A 76 -8.17 -6.83 15.25
C SER A 76 -9.59 -7.30 15.51
#